data_AF-A0A930GY36-F1
#
_entry.id   AF-A0A930GY36-F1
#
_cell.length_a   1.000
_cell.length_b   1.000
_cell.length_c   1.000
_cell.angle_alpha   90.00
_cell.angle_beta   90.00
_cell.angle_gamma   90.00
#
_symmetry.space_group_name_H-M   'P 1'
#
loop_
_entity.id
_entity.type
_entity.pdbx_description
1 polymer ?
#
loop_
_entity_poly.entity_id
_entity_poly.type
_entity_poly.pdbx_seq_one_letter_code
_entity_poly.pdbx_strand_id
1 'polypeptide(L)'
;MEFTREFFYDEVRDGFYIPGMMKRLWGAELTILSEVDRICKKHEIPYYADGGTLLGAVRDGQFIPWDDDIDIMMLREDYNRFVQVVQQELPEEMSFYSFEVCKEYETFASSVGKAIIGFDSALLRKYQEIPYSVGIDIFALDALSNDPEDEEYRNTIWEMFFVILKFLEKDKKSEPFNRALKEIENLFDIHFDKGKKLKPQIYRLLYQLFQEFNEAGGDFLAIMPYYAFKRTCKFPRSAFKKTRWIPFHGMQLPIPEDYDAILRSEYTDYHKKVRSIGEHDYPCLRAKEKELHDISQGKWDLHYHFSDEDLVHYEIQNFRDLAMSMAEAFTVLQKQLFEYYHEGDIHSCLLGLASMQEKAILFGNAIEQKKGKGTESVSILEQYCDALYHAHEALMAIVELNVNEIDEQGRRNEMHFPMDFSSALQKEMQRTLKKPSYYLKKLNTALKKEFKKQVVFLPHSAKHFESLRPLVDALLEAGDTECKIIPIPYYDRYGDGSLKEMHYEGEDFPKEYEIADYRHYNFATELPDCIVINSPYDQFNPVWMVDPHYFSGELKQYTKKLVYIPWFVTDEINPKEKEDGKAFRIMDYYVNLPGLFHSDLS
;
A
#
# COMPACT_ATOMS: atom_id res chain seq x y z
N MET A 1 -27.01 -7.00 -6.10
CA MET A 1 -25.94 -7.30 -5.13
C MET A 1 -25.43 -5.97 -4.61
N GLU A 2 -25.15 -5.88 -3.32
CA GLU A 2 -24.65 -4.65 -2.67
C GLU A 2 -23.33 -4.97 -1.96
N PHE A 3 -22.31 -4.14 -2.19
CA PHE A 3 -21.02 -4.22 -1.54
C PHE A 3 -20.85 -3.04 -0.59
N THR A 4 -20.26 -3.27 0.58
CA THR A 4 -19.81 -2.17 1.44
C THR A 4 -18.54 -1.55 0.85
N ARG A 5 -18.24 -0.29 1.18
CA ARG A 5 -17.01 0.36 0.69
C ARG A 5 -15.76 -0.37 1.16
N GLU A 6 -15.77 -0.87 2.39
CA GLU A 6 -14.66 -1.58 3.03
C GLU A 6 -14.30 -2.88 2.29
N PHE A 7 -15.25 -3.46 1.56
CA PHE A 7 -14.98 -4.62 0.71
C PHE A 7 -13.86 -4.32 -0.30
N PHE A 8 -13.80 -3.09 -0.83
CA PHE A 8 -12.86 -2.68 -1.86
C PHE A 8 -11.52 -2.16 -1.34
N TYR A 9 -11.40 -1.86 -0.04
CA TYR A 9 -10.14 -1.36 0.52
C TYR A 9 -9.13 -2.48 0.69
N ASP A 10 -7.85 -2.11 0.64
CA ASP A 10 -6.74 -3.02 0.83
C ASP A 10 -6.87 -3.80 2.15
N GLU A 11 -6.39 -5.03 2.15
CA GLU A 11 -6.49 -5.93 3.29
C GLU A 11 -5.27 -6.83 3.36
N VAL A 12 -4.84 -7.16 4.57
CA VAL A 12 -3.94 -8.29 4.78
C VAL A 12 -4.70 -9.42 5.45
N ARG A 13 -4.69 -10.58 4.81
CA ARG A 13 -5.35 -11.79 5.30
C ARG A 13 -4.40 -12.97 5.15
N ASP A 14 -4.26 -13.75 6.22
CA ASP A 14 -3.30 -14.85 6.30
C ASP A 14 -1.89 -14.42 5.86
N GLY A 15 -1.39 -13.26 6.33
CA GLY A 15 -0.06 -12.76 5.97
C GLY A 15 0.11 -12.32 4.51
N PHE A 16 -0.95 -12.33 3.70
CA PHE A 16 -0.94 -11.97 2.28
C PHE A 16 -1.67 -10.65 2.05
N TYR A 17 -1.05 -9.72 1.31
CA TYR A 17 -1.65 -8.45 0.94
C TYR A 17 -2.63 -8.62 -0.23
N ILE A 18 -3.82 -8.04 -0.12
CA ILE A 18 -4.87 -8.06 -1.14
C ILE A 18 -5.11 -6.61 -1.57
N PRO A 19 -4.60 -6.19 -2.75
CA PRO A 19 -4.81 -4.84 -3.24
C PRO A 19 -6.29 -4.54 -3.50
N GLY A 20 -6.69 -3.29 -3.33
CA GLY A 20 -8.07 -2.87 -3.63
C GLY A 20 -8.50 -3.15 -5.09
N MET A 21 -7.57 -3.18 -6.04
CA MET A 21 -7.87 -3.57 -7.43
C MET A 21 -8.29 -5.05 -7.56
N MET A 22 -7.70 -5.95 -6.76
CA MET A 22 -8.13 -7.35 -6.73
C MET A 22 -9.55 -7.48 -6.19
N LYS A 23 -9.92 -6.65 -5.21
CA LYS A 23 -11.28 -6.62 -4.68
C LYS A 23 -12.29 -6.06 -5.67
N ARG A 24 -11.90 -5.10 -6.52
CA ARG A 24 -12.72 -4.68 -7.67
C ARG A 24 -12.92 -5.80 -8.68
N LEU A 25 -11.87 -6.59 -8.96
CA LEU A 25 -11.97 -7.77 -9.81
C LEU A 25 -12.98 -8.78 -9.25
N TRP A 26 -12.83 -9.19 -7.99
CA TRP A 26 -13.79 -10.09 -7.33
C TRP A 26 -15.22 -9.54 -7.36
N GLY A 27 -15.41 -8.24 -7.10
CA GLY A 27 -16.73 -7.61 -7.17
C GLY A 27 -17.34 -7.66 -8.57
N ALA A 28 -16.54 -7.49 -9.62
CA ALA A 28 -16.97 -7.60 -11.01
C ALA A 28 -17.29 -9.05 -11.41
N GLU A 29 -16.49 -10.02 -10.96
CA GLU A 29 -16.72 -11.46 -11.19
C GLU A 29 -18.00 -11.93 -10.51
N LEU A 30 -18.25 -11.50 -9.27
CA LEU A 30 -19.53 -11.75 -8.58
C LEU A 30 -20.72 -11.11 -9.31
N THR A 31 -20.51 -9.96 -9.95
CA THR A 31 -21.55 -9.32 -10.78
C THR A 31 -21.87 -10.18 -12.00
N ILE A 32 -20.84 -10.75 -12.65
CA ILE A 32 -20.99 -11.68 -13.78
C ILE A 32 -21.64 -12.99 -13.32
N LEU A 33 -21.18 -13.56 -12.21
CA LEU A 33 -21.76 -14.76 -11.63
C LEU A 33 -23.23 -14.57 -11.27
N SER A 34 -23.62 -13.39 -10.79
CA SER A 34 -25.03 -13.07 -10.53
C SER A 34 -25.89 -13.08 -11.81
N GLU A 35 -25.34 -12.71 -12.97
CA GLU A 35 -26.05 -12.83 -14.24
C GLU A 35 -26.14 -14.29 -14.70
N VAL A 36 -25.07 -15.07 -14.54
CA VAL A 36 -25.08 -16.51 -14.81
C VAL A 36 -26.09 -17.23 -13.91
N ASP A 37 -26.11 -16.93 -12.61
CA ASP A 37 -27.08 -17.45 -11.65
C ASP A 37 -28.52 -17.08 -12.03
N ARG A 38 -28.77 -15.83 -12.45
CA ARG A 38 -30.10 -15.40 -12.94
C ARG A 38 -30.56 -16.25 -14.13
N ILE A 39 -29.68 -16.47 -15.11
CA ILE A 39 -29.97 -17.28 -16.30
C ILE A 39 -30.23 -18.73 -15.91
N CYS A 40 -29.35 -19.30 -15.08
CA CYS A 40 -29.46 -20.66 -14.60
C CYS A 40 -30.76 -20.91 -13.82
N LYS A 41 -31.14 -19.99 -12.92
CA LYS A 41 -32.42 -20.05 -12.18
C LYS A 41 -33.63 -19.93 -13.09
N LYS A 42 -33.60 -19.02 -14.07
CA LYS A 42 -34.70 -18.82 -15.03
C LYS A 42 -34.99 -20.08 -15.85
N HIS A 43 -33.93 -20.81 -16.22
CA HIS A 43 -34.01 -21.99 -17.08
C HIS A 43 -33.90 -23.32 -16.32
N GLU A 44 -33.90 -23.28 -14.99
CA GLU A 44 -33.77 -24.45 -14.10
C GLU A 44 -32.54 -25.31 -14.46
N ILE A 45 -31.39 -24.65 -14.62
CA ILE A 45 -30.11 -25.26 -14.96
C ILE A 45 -29.23 -25.27 -13.69
N PRO A 46 -28.94 -26.44 -13.10
CA PRO A 46 -27.99 -26.55 -12.01
C PRO A 46 -26.57 -26.17 -12.44
N TYR A 47 -25.88 -25.47 -11.55
CA TYR A 47 -24.43 -25.26 -11.59
C TYR A 47 -23.88 -25.35 -10.17
N TYR A 48 -22.56 -25.51 -10.05
CA TYR A 48 -21.89 -25.67 -8.77
C TYR A 48 -20.60 -24.86 -8.76
N ALA A 49 -20.20 -24.31 -7.62
CA ALA A 49 -18.86 -23.73 -7.47
C ALA A 49 -17.79 -24.81 -7.65
N ASP A 50 -16.65 -24.41 -8.23
CA ASP A 50 -15.52 -25.28 -8.54
C ASP A 50 -14.20 -24.71 -8.02
N GLY A 51 -13.15 -25.54 -7.98
CA GLY A 51 -11.78 -25.10 -7.77
C GLY A 51 -11.54 -24.17 -6.57
N GLY A 52 -10.82 -23.07 -6.82
CA GLY A 52 -10.49 -22.06 -5.81
C GLY A 52 -11.72 -21.39 -5.21
N THR A 53 -12.77 -21.23 -6.02
CA THR A 53 -14.06 -20.67 -5.58
C THR A 53 -14.75 -21.57 -4.56
N LEU A 54 -14.88 -22.87 -4.84
CA LEU A 54 -15.46 -23.84 -3.90
C LEU A 54 -14.61 -23.94 -2.62
N LEU A 55 -13.28 -23.99 -2.78
CA LEU A 55 -12.34 -24.08 -1.66
C LEU A 55 -12.46 -22.87 -0.74
N GLY A 56 -12.43 -21.65 -1.29
CA GLY A 56 -12.58 -20.43 -0.53
C GLY A 56 -13.92 -20.36 0.19
N ALA A 57 -15.02 -20.67 -0.51
CA ALA A 57 -16.35 -20.64 0.05
C ALA A 57 -16.55 -21.64 1.21
N VAL A 58 -15.95 -22.83 1.15
CA VAL A 58 -16.07 -23.86 2.20
C VAL A 58 -15.07 -23.65 3.34
N ARG A 59 -13.80 -23.41 3.03
CA ARG A 59 -12.72 -23.36 4.03
C ARG A 59 -12.68 -22.02 4.74
N ASP A 60 -12.77 -20.93 3.99
CA ASP A 60 -12.54 -19.57 4.49
C ASP A 60 -13.85 -18.77 4.60
N GLY A 61 -14.94 -19.24 3.96
CA GLY A 61 -16.21 -18.53 3.88
C GLY A 61 -16.19 -17.32 2.94
N GLN A 62 -15.13 -17.19 2.14
CA GLN A 62 -14.81 -16.01 1.31
C GLN A 62 -13.75 -16.36 0.26
N PHE A 63 -13.31 -15.40 -0.57
CA PHE A 63 -12.27 -15.62 -1.57
C PHE A 63 -10.97 -16.04 -0.89
N ILE A 64 -10.15 -16.82 -1.57
CA ILE A 64 -8.79 -17.10 -1.11
C ILE A 64 -7.92 -15.85 -1.42
N PRO A 65 -7.02 -15.39 -0.52
CA PRO A 65 -6.26 -14.14 -0.74
C PRO A 65 -5.45 -14.06 -2.03
N TRP A 66 -5.05 -15.20 -2.59
CA TRP A 66 -4.15 -15.34 -3.72
C TRP A 66 -4.82 -16.01 -4.93
N ASP A 67 -6.12 -15.78 -5.05
CA ASP A 67 -7.02 -16.30 -6.09
C ASP A 67 -7.63 -15.12 -6.84
N ASP A 68 -7.68 -15.21 -8.17
CA ASP A 68 -7.98 -14.08 -9.07
C ASP A 68 -9.06 -14.37 -10.11
N ASP A 69 -9.84 -15.41 -9.90
CA ASP A 69 -10.94 -15.84 -10.76
C ASP A 69 -12.10 -16.46 -9.97
N ILE A 70 -13.21 -16.69 -10.70
CA ILE A 70 -14.34 -17.49 -10.26
C ILE A 70 -14.51 -18.67 -11.20
N ASP A 71 -14.54 -19.87 -10.63
CA ASP A 71 -14.78 -21.12 -11.33
C ASP A 71 -16.13 -21.71 -10.93
N ILE A 72 -16.91 -22.11 -11.93
CA ILE A 72 -18.09 -22.93 -11.75
C ILE A 72 -18.04 -24.16 -12.64
N MET A 73 -18.77 -25.19 -12.25
CA MET A 73 -18.94 -26.42 -13.03
C MET A 73 -20.40 -26.77 -13.25
N MET A 74 -20.68 -27.45 -14.36
CA MET A 74 -22.00 -27.94 -14.74
C MET A 74 -21.89 -29.40 -15.19
N LEU A 75 -22.91 -30.21 -14.93
CA LEU A 75 -23.05 -31.50 -15.59
C LEU A 75 -23.16 -31.27 -17.10
N ARG A 76 -22.62 -32.18 -17.94
CA ARG A 76 -22.66 -32.01 -19.40
C ARG A 76 -24.05 -31.68 -19.95
N GLU A 77 -25.08 -32.35 -19.48
CA GLU A 77 -26.46 -32.12 -19.92
C GLU A 77 -26.93 -30.70 -19.58
N ASP A 78 -26.59 -30.20 -18.39
CA ASP A 78 -26.93 -28.86 -17.93
C ASP A 78 -26.10 -27.78 -18.64
N TYR A 79 -24.81 -28.04 -18.88
CA TYR A 79 -23.96 -27.20 -19.71
C TYR A 79 -24.53 -27.06 -21.13
N ASN A 80 -24.95 -28.16 -21.74
CA ASN A 80 -25.54 -28.14 -23.08
C ASN A 80 -26.85 -27.33 -23.12
N ARG A 81 -27.68 -27.42 -22.07
CA ARG A 81 -28.87 -26.56 -21.90
C ARG A 81 -28.48 -25.09 -21.75
N PHE A 82 -27.43 -24.79 -20.99
CA PHE A 82 -26.94 -23.43 -20.78
C PHE A 82 -26.47 -22.78 -22.08
N VAL A 83 -25.67 -23.50 -22.88
CA VAL A 83 -25.18 -23.04 -24.19
C VAL A 83 -26.33 -22.61 -25.12
N GLN A 84 -27.47 -23.31 -25.07
CA GLN A 84 -28.63 -23.00 -25.93
C GLN A 84 -29.29 -21.65 -25.61
N VAL A 85 -29.18 -21.18 -24.37
CA VAL A 85 -29.93 -20.00 -23.88
C VAL A 85 -29.02 -18.81 -23.58
N VAL A 86 -27.77 -19.02 -23.18
CA VAL A 86 -26.89 -18.00 -22.61
C VAL A 86 -26.72 -16.78 -23.52
N GLN A 87 -26.44 -16.96 -24.81
CA GLN A 87 -26.19 -15.84 -25.73
C GLN A 87 -27.39 -14.91 -25.91
N GLN A 88 -28.61 -15.42 -25.74
CA GLN A 88 -29.84 -14.64 -25.91
C GLN A 88 -30.25 -13.92 -24.63
N GLU A 89 -29.78 -14.41 -23.48
CA GLU A 89 -30.13 -13.90 -22.15
C GLU A 89 -29.08 -12.95 -21.56
N LEU A 90 -27.84 -13.00 -22.09
CA LEU A 90 -26.76 -12.13 -21.66
C LEU A 90 -27.03 -10.67 -22.04
N PRO A 91 -26.64 -9.70 -21.18
CA PRO A 91 -26.57 -8.29 -21.54
C PRO A 91 -25.65 -8.04 -22.73
N GLU A 92 -25.90 -6.98 -23.50
CA GLU A 92 -25.17 -6.65 -24.73
C GLU A 92 -23.66 -6.50 -24.54
N GLU A 93 -23.22 -6.05 -23.36
CA GLU A 93 -21.80 -5.87 -23.04
C GLU A 93 -21.06 -7.16 -22.63
N MET A 94 -21.79 -8.25 -22.42
CA MET A 94 -21.24 -9.55 -22.05
C MET A 94 -21.16 -10.49 -23.25
N SER A 95 -20.27 -11.46 -23.17
CA SER A 95 -20.12 -12.50 -24.18
C SER A 95 -19.84 -13.85 -23.55
N PHE A 96 -20.34 -14.89 -24.20
CA PHE A 96 -20.05 -16.27 -23.86
C PHE A 96 -19.08 -16.85 -24.91
N TYR A 97 -17.98 -17.42 -24.43
CA TYR A 97 -16.95 -18.03 -25.25
C TYR A 97 -16.86 -19.52 -24.95
N SER A 98 -17.03 -20.35 -25.98
CA SER A 98 -16.91 -21.81 -25.90
C SER A 98 -16.62 -22.42 -27.28
N PHE A 99 -16.45 -23.74 -27.34
CA PHE A 99 -16.31 -24.48 -28.60
C PHE A 99 -17.54 -24.46 -29.50
N GLU A 100 -18.74 -24.32 -28.92
CA GLU A 100 -20.02 -24.24 -29.64
C GLU A 100 -20.22 -22.88 -30.31
N VAL A 101 -19.63 -21.84 -29.71
CA VAL A 101 -19.74 -20.46 -30.20
C VAL A 101 -18.60 -20.11 -31.15
N CYS A 102 -17.36 -20.46 -30.79
CA CYS A 102 -16.17 -20.01 -31.51
C CYS A 102 -15.45 -21.16 -32.21
N LYS A 103 -15.30 -21.04 -33.54
CA LYS A 103 -14.57 -22.04 -34.35
C LYS A 103 -13.08 -22.10 -34.04
N GLU A 104 -12.49 -20.99 -33.63
CA GLU A 104 -11.07 -20.86 -33.27
C GLU A 104 -10.83 -20.90 -31.75
N TYR A 105 -11.74 -21.48 -30.96
CA TYR A 105 -11.55 -21.60 -29.52
C TYR A 105 -10.38 -22.56 -29.20
N GLU A 106 -9.49 -22.13 -28.29
CA GLU A 106 -8.23 -22.83 -27.97
C GLU A 106 -8.04 -23.05 -26.45
N THR A 107 -9.15 -23.05 -25.69
CA THR A 107 -9.19 -23.31 -24.25
C THR A 107 -10.28 -24.35 -23.97
N PHE A 108 -10.13 -25.11 -22.89
CA PHE A 108 -11.11 -26.12 -22.48
C PHE A 108 -12.12 -25.62 -21.44
N ALA A 109 -11.79 -24.58 -20.68
CA ALA A 109 -12.78 -23.84 -19.90
C ALA A 109 -13.62 -23.01 -20.87
N SER A 110 -14.93 -22.96 -20.68
CA SER A 110 -15.78 -21.95 -21.33
C SER A 110 -15.85 -20.73 -20.44
N SER A 111 -16.08 -19.53 -20.99
CA SER A 111 -16.11 -18.33 -20.16
C SER A 111 -17.27 -17.41 -20.48
N VAL A 112 -17.84 -16.80 -19.44
CA VAL A 112 -18.81 -15.71 -19.55
C VAL A 112 -18.15 -14.46 -18.98
N GLY A 113 -18.19 -13.36 -19.72
CA GLY A 113 -17.56 -12.15 -19.22
C GLY A 113 -17.83 -10.87 -20.01
N LYS A 114 -17.43 -9.76 -19.40
CA LYS A 114 -17.30 -8.45 -20.05
C LYS A 114 -15.96 -8.40 -20.77
N ALA A 115 -15.99 -8.36 -22.10
CA ALA A 115 -14.79 -8.20 -22.93
C ALA A 115 -14.37 -6.73 -23.11
N ILE A 116 -15.29 -5.78 -22.85
CA ILE A 116 -15.05 -4.36 -23.08
C ILE A 116 -14.04 -3.81 -22.07
N ILE A 117 -13.01 -3.14 -22.55
CA ILE A 117 -11.97 -2.46 -21.75
C ILE A 117 -12.10 -0.96 -21.92
N GLY A 118 -11.88 -0.21 -20.83
CA GLY A 118 -11.84 1.25 -20.85
C GLY A 118 -12.72 1.90 -19.78
N PHE A 119 -13.04 3.17 -20.02
CA PHE A 119 -13.61 4.09 -19.02
C PHE A 119 -15.06 4.51 -19.31
N ASP A 120 -15.85 3.63 -19.93
CA ASP A 120 -17.29 3.89 -20.01
C ASP A 120 -17.88 3.92 -18.60
N SER A 121 -18.41 5.08 -18.21
CA SER A 121 -18.86 5.30 -16.83
C SER A 121 -19.96 4.34 -16.39
N ALA A 122 -20.90 3.97 -17.29
CA ALA A 122 -21.98 3.06 -16.94
C ALA A 122 -21.44 1.64 -16.68
N LEU A 123 -20.53 1.18 -17.53
CA LEU A 123 -19.85 -0.11 -17.33
C LEU A 123 -18.97 -0.11 -16.08
N LEU A 124 -18.21 0.96 -15.82
CA LEU A 124 -17.43 1.07 -14.58
C LEU A 124 -18.34 0.97 -13.35
N ARG A 125 -19.45 1.72 -13.27
CA ARG A 125 -20.38 1.62 -12.12
C ARG A 125 -20.98 0.23 -11.98
N LYS A 126 -21.35 -0.40 -13.11
CA LYS A 126 -21.97 -1.74 -13.10
C LYS A 126 -20.99 -2.83 -12.64
N TYR A 127 -19.75 -2.77 -13.10
CA TYR A 127 -18.73 -3.78 -12.84
C TYR A 127 -17.69 -3.31 -11.80
N GLN A 128 -18.15 -2.66 -10.74
CA GLN A 128 -17.34 -2.33 -9.56
C GLN A 128 -16.04 -1.58 -9.85
N GLU A 129 -16.13 -0.59 -10.74
CA GLU A 129 -15.05 0.32 -11.12
C GLU A 129 -13.85 -0.37 -11.79
N ILE A 130 -14.02 -1.58 -12.32
CA ILE A 130 -12.94 -2.27 -13.04
C ILE A 130 -12.87 -1.81 -14.51
N PRO A 131 -11.74 -1.23 -14.95
CA PRO A 131 -11.58 -0.81 -16.34
C PRO A 131 -11.23 -1.97 -17.28
N TYR A 132 -10.92 -3.15 -16.73
CA TYR A 132 -10.45 -4.30 -17.49
C TYR A 132 -11.56 -5.21 -18.01
N SER A 133 -11.19 -6.15 -18.88
CA SER A 133 -12.01 -7.30 -19.20
C SER A 133 -12.05 -8.26 -18.00
N VAL A 134 -13.21 -8.85 -17.75
CA VAL A 134 -13.45 -9.74 -16.61
C VAL A 134 -14.37 -10.86 -17.08
N GLY A 135 -14.09 -12.08 -16.66
CA GLY A 135 -14.91 -13.24 -16.93
C GLY A 135 -14.83 -14.24 -15.80
N ILE A 136 -15.77 -15.18 -15.80
CA ILE A 136 -15.75 -16.36 -14.94
C ILE A 136 -15.66 -17.59 -15.82
N ASP A 137 -15.04 -18.64 -15.30
CA ASP A 137 -14.83 -19.89 -16.02
C ASP A 137 -15.92 -20.92 -15.67
N ILE A 138 -16.31 -21.68 -16.69
CA ILE A 138 -17.38 -22.67 -16.67
C ILE A 138 -16.81 -23.98 -17.20
N PHE A 139 -16.68 -24.96 -16.32
CA PHE A 139 -16.24 -26.31 -16.65
C PHE A 139 -17.43 -27.25 -16.85
N ALA A 140 -17.36 -28.07 -17.88
CA ALA A 140 -18.31 -29.15 -18.09
C ALA A 140 -17.77 -30.46 -17.50
N LEU A 141 -18.63 -31.17 -16.78
CA LEU A 141 -18.33 -32.48 -16.21
C LEU A 141 -18.76 -33.59 -17.17
N ASP A 142 -17.79 -34.38 -17.61
CA ASP A 142 -17.99 -35.51 -18.51
C ASP A 142 -17.84 -36.84 -17.77
N ALA A 143 -18.54 -37.88 -18.24
CA ALA A 143 -18.52 -39.21 -17.64
C ALA A 143 -17.23 -39.97 -17.99
N LEU A 144 -16.76 -40.77 -17.02
CA LEU A 144 -15.74 -41.80 -17.23
C LEU A 144 -16.41 -43.15 -17.52
N SER A 145 -15.79 -44.01 -18.32
CA SER A 145 -16.28 -45.39 -18.46
C SER A 145 -16.12 -46.14 -17.14
N ASN A 146 -17.08 -47.02 -16.86
CA ASN A 146 -16.97 -48.00 -15.79
C ASN A 146 -16.09 -49.20 -16.21
N ASP A 147 -15.79 -49.35 -17.50
CA ASP A 147 -14.87 -50.36 -18.02
C ASP A 147 -13.42 -49.83 -17.96
N PRO A 148 -12.52 -50.48 -17.19
CA PRO A 148 -11.13 -50.10 -17.14
C PRO A 148 -10.40 -50.20 -18.50
N GLU A 149 -10.79 -51.14 -19.38
CA GLU A 149 -10.14 -51.32 -20.68
C GLU A 149 -10.42 -50.11 -21.60
N ASP A 150 -11.64 -49.59 -21.57
CA ASP A 150 -12.03 -48.36 -22.29
C ASP A 150 -11.24 -47.14 -21.83
N GLU A 151 -11.07 -46.98 -20.51
CA GLU A 151 -10.29 -45.87 -19.94
C GLU A 151 -8.78 -46.03 -20.23
N GLU A 152 -8.25 -47.27 -20.22
CA GLU A 152 -6.88 -47.54 -20.64
C GLU A 152 -6.66 -47.18 -22.11
N TYR A 153 -7.62 -47.52 -22.98
CA TYR A 153 -7.59 -47.13 -24.38
C TYR A 153 -7.60 -45.60 -24.54
N ARG A 154 -8.51 -44.88 -23.86
CA ARG A 154 -8.54 -43.41 -23.88
C ARG A 154 -7.25 -42.78 -23.37
N ASN A 155 -6.61 -43.38 -22.37
CA ASN A 155 -5.32 -42.92 -21.88
C ASN A 155 -4.24 -42.95 -22.96
N THR A 156 -4.19 -44.00 -23.79
CA THR A 156 -3.23 -44.07 -24.91
C THR A 156 -3.48 -42.95 -25.93
N ILE A 157 -4.73 -42.61 -26.19
CA ILE A 157 -5.13 -41.50 -27.07
C ILE A 157 -4.68 -40.16 -26.46
N TRP A 158 -4.94 -39.93 -25.18
CA TRP A 158 -4.53 -38.70 -24.49
C TRP A 158 -3.02 -38.51 -24.46
N GLU A 159 -2.23 -39.57 -24.35
CA GLU A 159 -0.77 -39.51 -24.46
C GLU A 159 -0.32 -39.00 -25.83
N MET A 160 -0.96 -39.46 -26.91
CA MET A 160 -0.69 -38.94 -28.27
C MET A 160 -1.00 -37.45 -28.37
N PHE A 161 -2.14 -37.01 -27.85
CA PHE A 161 -2.50 -35.60 -27.81
C PHE A 161 -1.56 -34.77 -26.94
N PHE A 162 -1.13 -35.29 -25.80
CA PHE A 162 -0.18 -34.63 -24.91
C PHE A 162 1.15 -34.35 -25.63
N VAL A 163 1.65 -35.30 -26.43
CA VAL A 163 2.82 -35.08 -27.29
C VAL A 163 2.57 -33.94 -28.26
N ILE A 164 1.43 -33.93 -28.96
CA ILE A 164 1.08 -32.89 -29.93
C ILE A 164 1.01 -31.50 -29.26
N LEU A 165 0.27 -31.38 -28.16
CA LEU A 165 0.08 -30.12 -27.43
C LEU A 165 1.42 -29.56 -26.93
N LYS A 166 2.27 -30.40 -26.33
CA LYS A 166 3.60 -30.02 -25.84
C LYS A 166 4.50 -29.45 -26.95
N PHE A 167 4.37 -29.93 -28.18
CA PHE A 167 5.14 -29.45 -29.32
C PHE A 167 4.51 -28.21 -29.97
N LEU A 168 3.18 -28.09 -29.96
CA LEU A 168 2.47 -26.88 -30.41
C LEU A 168 2.80 -25.66 -29.54
N GLU A 169 2.86 -25.83 -28.21
CA GLU A 169 3.23 -24.73 -27.29
C GLU A 169 4.63 -24.18 -27.55
N LYS A 170 5.55 -25.01 -28.05
CA LYS A 170 6.94 -24.62 -28.31
C LYS A 170 7.18 -24.17 -29.75
N ASP A 171 6.14 -24.14 -30.58
CA ASP A 171 6.22 -23.97 -32.04
C ASP A 171 7.27 -24.90 -32.70
N LYS A 172 7.33 -26.16 -32.25
CA LYS A 172 8.33 -27.14 -32.71
C LYS A 172 7.67 -28.30 -33.43
N LYS A 173 7.77 -28.34 -34.76
CA LYS A 173 7.25 -29.42 -35.61
C LYS A 173 8.31 -30.51 -35.82
N SER A 174 8.52 -31.34 -34.80
CA SER A 174 9.52 -32.42 -34.77
C SER A 174 9.00 -33.73 -35.39
N GLU A 175 9.88 -34.73 -35.58
CA GLU A 175 9.46 -36.06 -36.04
C GLU A 175 8.45 -36.74 -35.08
N PRO A 176 8.63 -36.73 -33.74
CA PRO A 176 7.62 -37.23 -32.81
C PRO A 176 6.25 -36.55 -32.96
N PHE A 177 6.23 -35.23 -33.19
CA PHE A 177 5.00 -34.49 -33.43
C PHE A 177 4.29 -34.95 -34.71
N ASN A 178 5.01 -35.06 -35.83
CA ASN A 178 4.43 -35.50 -37.09
C ASN A 178 3.95 -36.96 -37.05
N ARG A 179 4.64 -37.81 -36.29
CA ARG A 179 4.26 -39.21 -36.06
C ARG A 179 2.95 -39.30 -35.29
N ALA A 180 2.85 -38.63 -34.13
CA ALA A 180 1.65 -38.60 -33.32
C ALA A 180 0.45 -38.03 -34.09
N LEU A 181 0.67 -36.96 -34.87
CA LEU A 181 -0.38 -36.37 -35.70
C LEU A 181 -0.93 -37.38 -36.73
N LYS A 182 -0.04 -38.09 -37.42
CA LYS A 182 -0.41 -39.11 -38.42
C LYS A 182 -1.08 -40.32 -37.78
N GLU A 183 -0.66 -40.71 -36.58
CA GLU A 183 -1.32 -41.79 -35.81
C GLU A 183 -2.76 -41.42 -35.47
N ILE A 184 -3.01 -40.19 -35.01
CA ILE A 184 -4.37 -39.68 -34.75
C ILE A 184 -5.20 -39.60 -36.03
N GLU A 185 -4.64 -39.09 -37.14
CA GLU A 185 -5.32 -39.07 -38.44
C GLU A 185 -5.77 -40.46 -38.89
N ASN A 186 -4.89 -41.46 -38.76
CA ASN A 186 -5.22 -42.85 -39.10
C ASN A 186 -6.21 -43.48 -38.13
N LEU A 187 -6.08 -43.21 -36.82
CA LEU A 187 -6.91 -43.82 -35.78
C LEU A 187 -8.37 -43.42 -35.90
N PHE A 188 -8.62 -42.13 -36.18
CA PHE A 188 -9.98 -41.59 -36.30
C PHE A 188 -10.47 -41.47 -37.75
N ASP A 189 -9.67 -41.91 -38.73
CA ASP A 189 -9.93 -41.74 -40.17
C ASP A 189 -10.26 -40.27 -40.55
N ILE A 190 -9.47 -39.34 -40.00
CA ILE A 190 -9.60 -37.90 -40.22
C ILE A 190 -8.35 -37.33 -40.90
N HIS A 191 -8.49 -36.16 -41.51
CA HIS A 191 -7.37 -35.39 -42.02
C HIS A 191 -7.46 -33.96 -41.53
N PHE A 192 -6.42 -33.45 -40.88
CA PHE A 192 -6.41 -32.07 -40.42
C PHE A 192 -6.26 -31.10 -41.61
N ASP A 193 -7.06 -30.04 -41.61
CA ASP A 193 -7.08 -29.03 -42.65
C ASP A 193 -5.78 -28.19 -42.58
N LYS A 194 -4.88 -28.43 -43.53
CA LYS A 194 -3.59 -27.74 -43.65
C LYS A 194 -3.74 -26.25 -43.96
N GLY A 195 -4.91 -25.82 -44.45
CA GLY A 195 -5.22 -24.42 -44.72
C GLY A 195 -5.64 -23.64 -43.48
N LYS A 196 -5.83 -24.30 -42.33
CA LYS A 196 -6.24 -23.69 -41.06
C LYS A 196 -5.22 -23.91 -39.96
N LYS A 197 -5.34 -23.13 -38.88
CA LYS A 197 -4.57 -23.35 -37.66
C LYS A 197 -4.84 -24.76 -37.15
N LEU A 198 -3.78 -25.49 -36.82
CA LEU A 198 -3.91 -26.86 -36.32
C LEU A 198 -4.41 -26.92 -34.87
N LYS A 199 -3.97 -25.96 -34.03
CA LYS A 199 -4.30 -25.95 -32.59
C LYS A 199 -5.82 -25.97 -32.32
N PRO A 200 -6.67 -25.12 -32.92
CA PRO A 200 -8.12 -25.22 -32.72
C PRO A 200 -8.72 -26.54 -33.18
N GLN A 201 -8.18 -27.16 -34.23
CA GLN A 201 -8.67 -28.45 -34.72
C GLN A 201 -8.38 -29.58 -33.72
N ILE A 202 -7.17 -29.58 -33.14
CA ILE A 202 -6.77 -30.52 -32.10
C ILE A 202 -7.62 -30.35 -30.84
N TYR A 203 -7.81 -29.11 -30.38
CA TYR A 203 -8.63 -28.82 -29.20
C TYR A 203 -10.08 -29.24 -29.39
N ARG A 204 -10.68 -28.99 -30.58
CA ARG A 204 -12.04 -29.43 -30.88
C ARG A 204 -12.17 -30.95 -30.91
N LEU A 205 -11.19 -31.67 -31.46
CA LEU A 205 -11.21 -33.13 -31.47
C LEU A 205 -11.11 -33.69 -30.04
N LEU A 206 -10.18 -33.16 -29.23
CA LEU A 206 -10.09 -33.51 -27.80
C LEU A 206 -11.41 -33.26 -27.07
N TYR A 207 -12.03 -32.09 -27.30
CA TYR A 207 -13.32 -31.74 -26.71
C TYR A 207 -14.43 -32.75 -27.06
N GLN A 208 -14.42 -33.30 -28.27
CA GLN A 208 -15.37 -34.36 -28.66
C GLN A 208 -15.06 -35.69 -27.98
N LEU A 209 -13.78 -36.08 -27.90
CA LEU A 209 -13.33 -37.32 -27.25
C LEU A 209 -13.53 -37.31 -25.73
N PHE A 210 -13.52 -36.12 -25.12
CA PHE A 210 -13.90 -35.96 -23.72
C PHE A 210 -15.36 -36.34 -23.46
N GLN A 211 -16.23 -36.30 -24.47
CA GLN A 211 -17.66 -36.53 -24.30
C GLN A 211 -18.10 -37.97 -24.60
N GLU A 212 -17.18 -38.84 -24.99
CA GLU A 212 -17.45 -40.19 -25.52
C GLU A 212 -18.38 -41.04 -24.64
N PHE A 213 -18.21 -41.01 -23.32
CA PHE A 213 -18.97 -41.84 -22.39
C PHE A 213 -20.17 -41.15 -21.74
N ASN A 214 -20.51 -39.94 -22.17
CA ASN A 214 -21.62 -39.19 -21.56
C ASN A 214 -22.98 -39.89 -21.72
N GLU A 215 -23.23 -40.53 -22.87
CA GLU A 215 -24.49 -41.26 -23.12
C GLU A 215 -24.55 -42.60 -22.37
N ALA A 216 -23.42 -43.33 -22.32
CA ALA A 216 -23.32 -44.59 -21.58
C ALA A 216 -23.45 -44.38 -20.07
N GLY A 217 -23.05 -43.19 -19.60
CA GLY A 217 -22.97 -42.87 -18.19
C GLY A 217 -21.78 -43.54 -17.51
N GLY A 218 -21.62 -43.26 -16.23
CA GLY A 218 -20.53 -43.80 -15.42
C GLY A 218 -20.63 -43.33 -13.99
N ASP A 219 -20.03 -44.08 -13.07
CA ASP A 219 -20.10 -43.78 -11.63
C ASP A 219 -19.25 -42.54 -11.25
N PHE A 220 -18.32 -42.17 -12.14
CA PHE A 220 -17.45 -41.01 -11.98
C PHE A 220 -17.63 -40.00 -13.11
N LEU A 221 -17.44 -38.74 -12.74
CA LEU A 221 -17.38 -37.59 -13.61
C LEU A 221 -15.99 -36.97 -13.51
N ALA A 222 -15.59 -36.21 -14.52
CA ALA A 222 -14.34 -35.47 -14.48
C ALA A 222 -14.42 -34.15 -15.23
N ILE A 223 -13.62 -33.18 -14.77
CA ILE A 223 -13.18 -32.08 -15.63
C ILE A 223 -12.06 -32.65 -16.48
N MET A 224 -12.42 -33.08 -17.69
CA MET A 224 -11.60 -33.93 -18.54
C MET A 224 -10.18 -33.43 -18.81
N PRO A 225 -9.93 -32.14 -19.08
CA PRO A 225 -8.56 -31.64 -19.26
C PRO A 225 -7.65 -31.92 -18.05
N TYR A 226 -8.14 -31.68 -16.83
CA TYR A 226 -7.37 -31.93 -15.61
C TYR A 226 -7.19 -33.43 -15.36
N TYR A 227 -8.24 -34.23 -15.58
CA TYR A 227 -8.14 -35.68 -15.40
C TYR A 227 -7.21 -36.33 -16.42
N ALA A 228 -7.32 -35.97 -17.70
CA ALA A 228 -6.53 -36.54 -18.79
C ALA A 228 -5.02 -36.25 -18.61
N PHE A 229 -4.67 -35.02 -18.22
CA PHE A 229 -3.28 -34.57 -18.21
C PHE A 229 -2.63 -34.53 -16.82
N LYS A 230 -3.42 -34.50 -15.73
CA LYS A 230 -2.91 -34.38 -14.35
C LYS A 230 -3.45 -35.45 -13.41
N ARG A 231 -4.44 -36.25 -13.85
CA ARG A 231 -5.09 -37.29 -13.03
C ARG A 231 -5.78 -36.75 -11.78
N THR A 232 -6.24 -35.50 -11.84
CA THR A 232 -7.02 -34.81 -10.79
C THR A 232 -8.46 -34.55 -11.27
N CYS A 233 -9.28 -33.91 -10.45
CA CYS A 233 -10.66 -33.51 -10.78
C CYS A 233 -11.54 -34.69 -11.25
N LYS A 234 -11.45 -35.83 -10.56
CA LYS A 234 -12.30 -37.01 -10.75
C LYS A 234 -13.25 -37.12 -9.57
N PHE A 235 -14.54 -37.06 -9.85
CA PHE A 235 -15.57 -36.91 -8.84
C PHE A 235 -16.56 -38.06 -8.88
N PRO A 236 -17.03 -38.57 -7.73
CA PRO A 236 -18.14 -39.51 -7.76
C PRO A 236 -19.40 -38.78 -8.23
N ARG A 237 -20.12 -39.34 -9.21
CA ARG A 237 -21.38 -38.77 -9.73
C ARG A 237 -22.38 -38.53 -8.59
N SER A 238 -22.34 -39.34 -7.55
CA SER A 238 -23.21 -39.19 -6.37
C SER A 238 -23.03 -37.87 -5.61
N ALA A 239 -21.89 -37.19 -5.72
CA ALA A 239 -21.64 -35.91 -5.07
C ALA A 239 -22.61 -34.81 -5.53
N PHE A 240 -23.09 -34.90 -6.78
CA PHE A 240 -23.97 -33.93 -7.42
C PHE A 240 -25.46 -34.27 -7.29
N LYS A 241 -25.84 -35.29 -6.50
CA LYS A 241 -27.25 -35.70 -6.32
C LYS A 241 -28.10 -34.62 -5.64
N LYS A 242 -27.48 -33.76 -4.85
CA LYS A 242 -28.14 -32.66 -4.14
C LYS A 242 -27.25 -31.43 -4.19
N THR A 243 -27.90 -30.28 -4.17
CA THR A 243 -27.25 -28.98 -4.09
C THR A 243 -27.37 -28.46 -2.67
N ARG A 244 -26.24 -28.02 -2.12
CA ARG A 244 -26.19 -27.23 -0.90
C ARG A 244 -25.95 -25.77 -1.26
N TRP A 245 -26.67 -24.86 -0.61
CA TRP A 245 -26.50 -23.42 -0.81
C TRP A 245 -25.77 -22.84 0.39
N ILE A 246 -24.69 -22.09 0.13
CA ILE A 246 -23.90 -21.44 1.18
C ILE A 246 -23.78 -19.93 0.92
N PRO A 247 -23.74 -19.09 1.97
CA PRO A 247 -23.47 -17.67 1.81
C PRO A 247 -22.08 -17.41 1.22
N PHE A 248 -22.00 -16.52 0.24
CA PHE A 248 -20.74 -16.05 -0.34
C PHE A 248 -20.92 -14.61 -0.85
N HIS A 249 -20.28 -13.64 -0.20
CA HIS A 249 -20.27 -12.21 -0.57
C HIS A 249 -21.63 -11.63 -1.04
N GLY A 250 -22.67 -11.77 -0.23
CA GLY A 250 -23.99 -11.19 -0.53
C GLY A 250 -24.85 -12.01 -1.50
N MET A 251 -24.39 -13.18 -1.94
CA MET A 251 -25.19 -14.16 -2.67
C MET A 251 -25.23 -15.54 -2.00
N GLN A 252 -26.07 -16.43 -2.51
CA GLN A 252 -26.08 -17.86 -2.17
C GLN A 252 -25.42 -18.63 -3.30
N LEU A 253 -24.33 -19.31 -2.99
CA LEU A 253 -23.53 -20.07 -3.95
C LEU A 253 -23.95 -21.55 -3.88
N PRO A 254 -24.35 -22.17 -5.00
CA PRO A 254 -24.64 -23.60 -5.03
C PRO A 254 -23.33 -24.40 -5.04
N ILE A 255 -23.24 -25.40 -4.18
CA ILE A 255 -22.13 -26.35 -4.09
C ILE A 255 -22.65 -27.78 -4.09
N PRO A 256 -21.83 -28.78 -4.47
CA PRO A 256 -22.21 -30.18 -4.35
C PRO A 256 -22.44 -30.56 -2.88
N GLU A 257 -23.40 -31.44 -2.60
CA GLU A 257 -23.66 -31.90 -1.23
C GLU A 257 -22.43 -32.56 -0.60
N ASP A 258 -21.74 -33.39 -1.39
CA ASP A 258 -20.48 -34.04 -0.99
C ASP A 258 -19.27 -33.26 -1.53
N TYR A 259 -19.19 -31.97 -1.17
CA TYR A 259 -18.07 -31.10 -1.53
C TYR A 259 -16.73 -31.60 -0.97
N ASP A 260 -16.73 -32.41 0.10
CA ASP A 260 -15.50 -32.96 0.68
C ASP A 260 -14.83 -33.94 -0.28
N ALA A 261 -15.59 -34.79 -0.99
CA ALA A 261 -15.07 -35.66 -2.03
C ALA A 261 -14.46 -34.87 -3.20
N ILE A 262 -15.07 -33.75 -3.58
CA ILE A 262 -14.61 -32.85 -4.66
C ILE A 262 -13.26 -32.23 -4.26
N LEU A 263 -13.22 -31.52 -3.13
CA LEU A 263 -12.04 -30.81 -2.65
C LEU A 263 -10.86 -31.74 -2.36
N ARG A 264 -11.10 -32.96 -1.87
CA ARG A 264 -10.04 -33.97 -1.69
C ARG A 264 -9.49 -34.47 -3.02
N SER A 265 -10.31 -34.59 -4.06
CA SER A 265 -9.84 -34.97 -5.38
C SER A 265 -8.94 -33.91 -6.03
N GLU A 266 -9.14 -32.63 -5.70
CA GLU A 266 -8.37 -31.53 -6.27
C GLU A 266 -7.12 -31.19 -5.45
N TYR A 267 -7.25 -31.10 -4.12
CA TYR A 267 -6.22 -30.56 -3.24
C TYR A 267 -5.62 -31.56 -2.26
N THR A 268 -6.09 -32.81 -2.22
CA THR A 268 -5.72 -33.86 -1.23
C THR A 268 -6.06 -33.49 0.22
N ASP A 269 -5.36 -32.51 0.80
CA ASP A 269 -5.64 -31.91 2.12
C ASP A 269 -5.93 -30.42 1.96
N TYR A 270 -7.20 -30.11 1.65
CA TYR A 270 -7.63 -28.75 1.34
C TYR A 270 -7.65 -27.80 2.55
N HIS A 271 -7.56 -28.33 3.78
CA HIS A 271 -7.45 -27.49 4.98
C HIS A 271 -6.08 -26.83 5.10
N LYS A 272 -5.05 -27.40 4.47
CA LYS A 272 -3.73 -26.77 4.39
C LYS A 272 -3.78 -25.61 3.40
N LYS A 273 -3.47 -24.41 3.88
CA LYS A 273 -3.31 -23.23 3.02
C LYS A 273 -1.99 -23.34 2.25
N VAL A 274 -2.08 -23.27 0.92
CA VAL A 274 -0.94 -23.31 0.00
C VAL A 274 -1.12 -22.16 -1.00
N ARG A 275 -0.08 -21.34 -1.14
CA ARG A 275 -0.06 -20.13 -1.98
C ARG A 275 0.49 -20.40 -3.38
N SER A 276 1.37 -21.40 -3.53
CA SER A 276 2.02 -21.71 -4.81
C SER A 276 1.17 -22.50 -5.81
N ILE A 277 -0.04 -22.91 -5.41
CA ILE A 277 -0.96 -23.68 -6.26
C ILE A 277 -1.83 -22.71 -7.07
N GLY A 278 -2.13 -23.09 -8.31
CA GLY A 278 -2.83 -22.29 -9.32
C GLY A 278 -2.14 -22.44 -10.68
N GLU A 279 -2.89 -22.40 -11.78
CA GLU A 279 -2.37 -22.60 -13.14
C GLU A 279 -2.19 -21.29 -13.92
N HIS A 280 -2.60 -20.18 -13.32
CA HIS A 280 -2.66 -18.84 -13.93
C HIS A 280 -1.57 -17.93 -13.36
N ASP A 281 -1.17 -16.95 -14.16
CA ASP A 281 -0.28 -15.88 -13.71
C ASP A 281 -1.04 -14.92 -12.80
N TYR A 282 -0.77 -14.97 -11.49
CA TYR A 282 -1.35 -14.07 -10.51
C TYR A 282 -0.52 -12.76 -10.34
N PRO A 283 -1.16 -11.59 -10.18
CA PRO A 283 -2.57 -11.36 -10.52
C PRO A 283 -2.75 -11.31 -12.05
N CYS A 284 -3.90 -11.80 -12.53
CA CYS A 284 -4.27 -11.82 -13.94
C CYS A 284 -4.35 -10.42 -14.59
N LEU A 285 -4.29 -9.36 -13.77
CA LEU A 285 -4.40 -7.96 -14.15
C LEU A 285 -3.20 -7.43 -14.94
N ARG A 286 -1.98 -7.95 -14.75
CA ARG A 286 -0.76 -7.39 -15.37
C ARG A 286 -0.83 -7.37 -16.91
N ALA A 287 -1.38 -8.43 -17.52
CA ALA A 287 -1.55 -8.46 -18.97
C ALA A 287 -2.56 -7.40 -19.46
N LYS A 288 -3.61 -7.16 -18.65
CA LYS A 288 -4.69 -6.22 -18.93
C LYS A 288 -4.28 -4.75 -18.71
N GLU A 289 -3.36 -4.51 -17.78
CA GLU A 289 -2.76 -3.18 -17.54
C GLU A 289 -2.09 -2.62 -18.79
N LYS A 290 -1.32 -3.46 -19.50
CA LYS A 290 -0.67 -3.05 -20.75
C LYS A 290 -1.67 -2.64 -21.82
N GLU A 291 -2.73 -3.43 -22.00
CA GLU A 291 -3.78 -3.13 -22.98
C GLU A 291 -4.50 -1.82 -22.64
N LEU A 292 -4.83 -1.60 -21.37
CA LEU A 292 -5.47 -0.36 -20.91
C LEU A 292 -4.53 0.85 -21.01
N HIS A 293 -3.23 0.68 -20.76
CA HIS A 293 -2.22 1.70 -20.96
C HIS A 293 -2.18 2.16 -22.43
N ASP A 294 -2.20 1.20 -23.37
CA ASP A 294 -2.22 1.48 -24.80
C ASP A 294 -3.52 2.21 -25.23
N ILE A 295 -4.68 1.76 -24.73
CA ILE A 295 -5.99 2.39 -24.99
C ILE A 295 -6.06 3.82 -24.42
N SER A 296 -5.52 4.03 -23.22
CA SER A 296 -5.53 5.33 -22.53
C SER A 296 -4.44 6.29 -23.01
N GLN A 297 -3.55 5.85 -23.90
CA GLN A 297 -2.36 6.59 -24.34
C GLN A 297 -1.45 7.01 -23.17
N GLY A 298 -1.33 6.13 -22.16
CA GLY A 298 -0.53 6.37 -20.96
C GLY A 298 -1.10 7.40 -19.98
N LYS A 299 -2.35 7.86 -20.17
CA LYS A 299 -3.00 8.82 -19.25
C LYS A 299 -3.47 8.16 -17.97
N TRP A 300 -3.68 6.85 -18.00
CA TRP A 300 -4.04 6.07 -16.83
C TRP A 300 -2.87 5.15 -16.51
N ASP A 301 -2.11 5.53 -15.48
CA ASP A 301 -1.03 4.73 -14.92
C ASP A 301 -1.16 4.78 -13.40
N LEU A 302 -1.21 3.60 -12.79
CA LEU A 302 -1.26 3.41 -11.34
C LEU A 302 0.09 2.98 -10.78
N HIS A 303 1.08 2.78 -11.64
CA HIS A 303 2.44 2.49 -11.23
C HIS A 303 3.16 3.80 -10.95
N TYR A 304 3.69 3.91 -9.75
CA TYR A 304 4.55 5.03 -9.39
C TYR A 304 5.95 4.80 -9.94
N HIS A 305 6.46 5.80 -10.66
CA HIS A 305 7.83 5.83 -11.17
C HIS A 305 8.58 6.93 -10.43
N PHE A 306 9.51 6.53 -9.56
CA PHE A 306 10.29 7.48 -8.79
C PHE A 306 11.32 8.20 -9.66
N SER A 307 11.67 9.43 -9.28
CA SER A 307 12.79 10.19 -9.84
C SER A 307 13.80 10.58 -8.76
N ASP A 308 14.96 11.09 -9.19
CA ASP A 308 15.97 11.60 -8.26
C ASP A 308 15.46 12.78 -7.41
N GLU A 309 14.48 13.55 -7.91
CA GLU A 309 13.82 14.63 -7.15
C GLU A 309 13.05 14.11 -5.93
N ASP A 310 12.56 12.87 -5.98
CA ASP A 310 11.80 12.29 -4.87
C ASP A 310 12.68 12.07 -3.64
N LEU A 311 13.97 11.80 -3.86
CA LEU A 311 14.98 11.60 -2.82
C LEU A 311 15.52 12.90 -2.21
N VAL A 312 15.16 14.06 -2.77
CA VAL A 312 15.63 15.36 -2.28
C VAL A 312 14.90 15.74 -1.00
N HIS A 313 15.67 15.93 0.08
CA HIS A 313 15.20 16.41 1.37
C HIS A 313 15.80 17.81 1.64
N TYR A 314 14.93 18.77 1.97
CA TYR A 314 15.35 20.15 2.22
C TYR A 314 15.79 20.34 3.68
N GLU A 315 16.80 21.18 3.90
CA GLU A 315 17.15 21.60 5.26
C GLU A 315 16.07 22.54 5.81
N ILE A 316 15.22 22.00 6.68
CA ILE A 316 14.14 22.74 7.33
C ILE A 316 14.54 23.09 8.75
N GLN A 317 14.64 24.38 9.05
CA GLN A 317 14.86 24.88 10.40
C GLN A 317 13.54 25.35 10.99
N ASN A 318 13.13 24.74 12.10
CA ASN A 318 11.96 25.17 12.83
C ASN A 318 12.33 26.14 13.97
N PHE A 319 11.31 26.73 14.60
CA PHE A 319 11.54 27.70 15.67
C PHE A 319 12.33 27.10 16.85
N ARG A 320 12.15 25.81 17.13
CA ARG A 320 12.88 25.12 18.18
C ARG A 320 14.38 25.07 17.87
N ASP A 321 14.78 24.76 16.64
CA ASP A 321 16.20 24.79 16.27
C ASP A 321 16.76 26.19 16.39
N LEU A 322 16.05 27.18 15.85
CA LEU A 322 16.46 28.59 15.93
C LEU A 322 16.66 29.02 17.39
N ALA A 323 15.75 28.61 18.28
CA ALA A 323 15.86 28.90 19.71
C ALA A 323 17.07 28.22 20.36
N MET A 324 17.34 26.95 20.05
CA MET A 324 18.51 26.24 20.57
C MET A 324 19.82 26.82 20.02
N SER A 325 19.89 27.08 18.71
CA SER A 325 21.04 27.71 18.07
C SER A 325 21.31 29.11 18.61
N MET A 326 20.27 29.89 18.92
CA MET A 326 20.43 31.21 19.55
C MET A 326 21.02 31.11 20.96
N ALA A 327 20.56 30.15 21.78
CA ALA A 327 21.10 29.93 23.12
C ALA A 327 22.57 29.46 23.09
N GLU A 328 22.93 28.64 22.10
CA GLU A 328 24.32 28.25 21.83
C GLU A 328 25.16 29.45 21.37
N ALA A 329 24.63 30.28 20.46
CA ALA A 329 25.30 31.49 19.99
C ALA A 329 25.60 32.46 21.14
N PHE A 330 24.68 32.66 22.09
CA PHE A 330 24.97 33.44 23.30
C PHE A 330 26.09 32.82 24.15
N THR A 331 26.16 31.49 24.22
CA THR A 331 27.22 30.79 24.95
C THR A 331 28.58 30.99 24.27
N VAL A 332 28.63 31.05 22.93
CA VAL A 332 29.85 31.37 22.18
C VAL A 332 30.26 32.82 22.38
N LEU A 333 29.33 33.77 22.22
CA LEU A 333 29.59 35.19 22.45
C LEU A 333 30.09 35.45 23.88
N GLN A 334 29.54 34.74 24.88
CA GLN A 334 29.99 34.83 26.26
C GLN A 334 31.44 34.35 26.44
N LYS A 335 31.89 33.34 25.69
CA LYS A 335 33.29 32.89 25.73
C LYS A 335 34.23 33.92 25.08
N GLN A 336 33.84 34.46 23.92
CA GLN A 336 34.59 35.51 23.24
C GLN A 336 34.73 36.77 24.09
N LEU A 337 33.67 37.15 24.82
CA LEU A 337 33.71 38.23 25.80
C LEU A 337 34.81 38.01 26.85
N PHE A 338 34.96 36.78 27.36
CA PHE A 338 36.01 36.46 28.32
C PHE A 338 37.41 36.53 27.71
N GLU A 339 37.57 36.12 26.45
CA GLU A 339 38.83 36.22 25.71
C GLU A 339 39.27 37.69 25.58
N TYR A 340 38.38 38.56 25.10
CA TYR A 340 38.64 40.00 25.02
C TYR A 340 38.98 40.61 26.38
N TYR A 341 38.28 40.20 27.44
CA TYR A 341 38.59 40.67 28.79
C TYR A 341 39.97 40.21 29.27
N HIS A 342 40.40 39.00 28.94
CA HIS A 342 41.73 38.49 29.28
C HIS A 342 42.85 39.15 28.48
N GLU A 343 42.58 39.53 27.23
CA GLU A 343 43.50 40.28 26.36
C GLU A 343 43.56 41.79 26.72
N GLY A 344 42.60 42.25 27.52
CA GLY A 344 42.49 43.64 27.96
C GLY A 344 41.81 44.57 26.95
N ASP A 345 41.11 44.02 25.97
CA ASP A 345 40.30 44.77 25.01
C ASP A 345 38.91 45.09 25.60
N ILE A 346 38.88 46.11 26.45
CA ILE A 346 37.66 46.57 27.12
C ILE A 346 36.65 47.16 26.11
N HIS A 347 37.11 47.76 25.01
CA HIS A 347 36.22 48.33 24.02
C HIS A 347 35.39 47.24 23.32
N SER A 348 36.05 46.15 22.89
CA SER A 348 35.36 44.98 22.33
C SER A 348 34.45 44.30 23.35
N CYS A 349 34.80 44.30 24.64
CA CYS A 349 33.91 43.82 25.70
C CYS A 349 32.62 44.63 25.79
N LEU A 350 32.71 45.97 25.82
CA LEU A 350 31.55 46.86 25.92
C LEU A 350 30.62 46.71 24.70
N LEU A 351 31.19 46.69 23.49
CA LEU A 351 30.44 46.43 22.26
C LEU A 351 29.77 45.05 22.26
N GLY A 352 30.50 44.02 22.72
CA GLY A 352 29.99 42.67 22.85
C GLY A 352 28.80 42.57 23.79
N LEU A 353 28.87 43.20 24.98
CA LEU A 353 27.77 43.23 25.95
C LEU A 353 26.52 43.92 25.37
N ALA A 354 26.68 45.08 24.73
CA ALA A 354 25.57 45.79 24.11
C ALA A 354 24.91 44.95 23.00
N SER A 355 25.71 44.33 22.13
CA SER A 355 25.20 43.46 21.06
C SER A 355 24.48 42.22 21.61
N MET A 356 25.02 41.60 22.67
CA MET A 356 24.38 40.46 23.33
C MET A 356 23.04 40.84 23.94
N GLN A 357 22.93 42.03 24.53
CA GLN A 357 21.69 42.53 25.13
C GLN A 357 20.62 42.79 24.06
N GLU A 358 20.96 43.46 22.96
CA GLU A 358 20.04 43.72 21.86
C GLU A 358 19.50 42.41 21.25
N LYS A 359 20.39 41.44 20.99
CA LYS A 359 20.01 40.12 20.49
C LYS A 359 19.11 39.37 21.48
N ALA A 360 19.36 39.47 22.78
CA ALA A 360 18.53 38.83 23.80
C ALA A 360 17.12 39.43 23.85
N ILE A 361 16.98 40.75 23.70
CA ILE A 361 15.67 41.42 23.61
C ILE A 361 14.91 40.96 22.37
N LEU A 362 15.57 40.95 21.20
CA LEU A 362 14.96 40.48 19.95
C LEU A 362 14.52 39.01 20.05
N PHE A 363 15.34 38.15 20.65
CA PHE A 363 15.01 36.76 20.85
C PHE A 363 13.85 36.56 21.84
N GLY A 364 13.82 37.33 22.94
CA GLY A 364 12.69 37.33 23.87
C GLY A 364 11.38 37.70 23.19
N ASN A 365 11.37 38.76 22.38
CA ASN A 365 10.19 39.17 21.60
C ASN A 365 9.74 38.07 20.63
N ALA A 366 10.67 37.37 19.98
CA ALA A 366 10.37 36.26 19.07
C ALA A 366 9.73 35.08 19.81
N ILE A 367 10.21 34.75 21.03
CA ILE A 367 9.59 33.73 21.88
C ILE A 367 8.18 34.14 22.27
N GLU A 368 7.97 35.39 22.70
CA GLU A 368 6.64 35.88 23.06
C GLU A 368 5.65 35.83 21.90
N GLN A 369 6.11 36.11 20.68
CA GLN A 369 5.27 35.98 19.48
C GLN A 369 4.85 34.52 19.22
N LYS A 370 5.72 33.53 19.50
CA LYS A 370 5.43 32.10 19.23
C LYS A 370 4.68 31.40 20.36
N LYS A 371 4.97 31.70 21.63
CA LYS A 371 4.39 31.01 22.81
C LYS A 371 3.45 31.88 23.65
N GLY A 372 3.37 33.18 23.38
CA GLY A 372 2.66 34.14 24.22
C GLY A 372 3.56 34.72 25.32
N LYS A 373 3.02 35.72 26.04
CA LYS A 373 3.75 36.44 27.09
C LYS A 373 3.91 35.62 28.36
N GLY A 374 4.98 35.89 29.13
CA GLY A 374 5.16 35.35 30.48
C GLY A 374 5.79 33.95 30.55
N THR A 375 6.47 33.50 29.49
CA THR A 375 7.27 32.27 29.49
C THR A 375 8.46 32.37 30.44
N GLU A 376 8.90 31.23 30.99
CA GLU A 376 10.08 31.12 31.87
C GLU A 376 11.35 31.56 31.14
N SER A 377 11.50 31.20 29.86
CA SER A 377 12.65 31.61 29.04
C SER A 377 12.76 33.13 28.87
N VAL A 378 11.66 33.84 28.61
CA VAL A 378 11.63 35.31 28.52
C VAL A 378 12.02 35.95 29.85
N SER A 379 11.48 35.47 30.97
CA SER A 379 11.88 35.98 32.30
C SER A 379 13.36 35.75 32.60
N ILE A 380 13.95 34.64 32.12
CA ILE A 380 15.38 34.39 32.23
C ILE A 380 16.18 35.32 31.31
N LEU A 381 15.68 35.62 30.11
CA LEU A 381 16.30 36.58 29.19
C LEU A 381 16.31 37.99 29.75
N GLU A 382 15.24 38.42 30.44
CA GLU A 382 15.22 39.70 31.16
C GLU A 382 16.32 39.75 32.23
N GLN A 383 16.42 38.73 33.08
CA GLN A 383 17.48 38.63 34.09
C GLN A 383 18.89 38.57 33.48
N TYR A 384 19.02 37.96 32.30
CA TYR A 384 20.25 37.93 31.54
C TYR A 384 20.61 39.32 31.01
N CYS A 385 19.66 40.06 30.44
CA CYS A 385 19.83 41.44 30.01
C CYS A 385 20.25 42.35 31.17
N ASP A 386 19.65 42.22 32.35
CA ASP A 386 20.05 42.97 33.55
C ASP A 386 21.48 42.65 33.96
N ALA A 387 21.88 41.37 33.88
CA ALA A 387 23.25 40.97 34.18
C ALA A 387 24.27 41.52 33.18
N LEU A 388 23.91 41.60 31.89
CA LEU A 388 24.74 42.23 30.86
C LEU A 388 24.88 43.73 31.10
N TYR A 389 23.79 44.41 31.44
CA TYR A 389 23.79 45.84 31.76
C TYR A 389 24.70 46.14 32.96
N HIS A 390 24.57 45.37 34.05
CA HIS A 390 25.45 45.53 35.21
C HIS A 390 26.93 45.26 34.89
N ALA A 391 27.22 44.30 34.00
CA ALA A 391 28.58 44.06 33.54
C ALA A 391 29.12 45.23 32.70
N HIS A 392 28.27 45.82 31.87
CA HIS A 392 28.62 46.98 31.04
C HIS A 392 28.92 48.21 31.91
N GLU A 393 28.04 48.55 32.84
CA GLU A 393 28.23 49.64 33.81
C GLU A 393 29.51 49.46 34.64
N ALA A 394 29.78 48.23 35.10
CA ALA A 394 30.98 47.94 35.88
C ALA A 394 32.27 48.16 35.06
N LEU A 395 32.28 47.78 33.78
CA LEU A 395 33.39 48.04 32.87
C LEU A 395 33.53 49.53 32.54
N MET A 396 32.42 50.22 32.30
CA MET A 396 32.41 51.67 32.05
C MET A 396 32.96 52.46 33.24
N ALA A 397 32.54 52.13 34.46
CA ALA A 397 33.06 52.76 35.67
C ALA A 397 34.59 52.57 35.80
N ILE A 398 35.10 51.41 35.39
CA ILE A 398 36.55 51.16 35.35
C ILE A 398 37.24 52.01 34.28
N VAL A 399 36.66 52.16 33.09
CA VAL A 399 37.20 53.03 32.03
C VAL A 399 37.23 54.48 32.51
N GLU A 400 36.17 54.96 33.17
CA GLU A 400 36.08 56.32 33.70
C GLU A 400 37.07 56.61 34.83
N LEU A 401 37.32 55.63 35.72
CA LEU A 401 38.35 55.75 36.75
C LEU A 401 39.76 55.89 36.13
N ASN A 402 40.00 55.26 34.98
CA ASN A 402 41.28 55.29 34.29
C ASN A 402 41.53 56.57 33.46
N VAL A 403 40.46 57.20 32.96
CA VAL A 403 40.55 58.48 32.21
C VAL A 403 40.86 59.66 33.14
N ASN A 404 40.56 59.54 34.44
CA ASN A 404 40.75 60.60 35.42
C ASN A 404 42.13 60.61 36.12
N GLU A 405 42.99 59.61 35.88
CA GLU A 405 44.41 59.65 36.27
C GLU A 405 45.25 60.35 35.20
N ILE A 406 45.22 61.68 35.18
CA ILE A 406 46.19 62.50 34.44
C ILE A 406 47.34 62.79 35.41
N ASP A 407 48.57 62.40 35.07
CA ASP A 407 49.75 62.82 35.86
C ASP A 407 49.93 64.35 35.80
N GLU A 408 50.66 64.94 36.76
CA GLU A 408 50.95 66.38 36.80
C GLU A 408 51.76 66.89 35.57
N GLN A 409 52.06 66.03 34.58
CA GLN A 409 52.80 66.34 33.35
C GLN A 409 52.02 66.06 32.05
N GLY A 410 50.74 65.68 32.12
CA GLY A 410 49.86 65.57 30.95
C GLY A 410 50.17 64.40 29.99
N ARG A 411 50.83 63.32 30.45
CA ARG A 411 51.04 62.12 29.62
C ARG A 411 50.01 61.03 29.94
N ARG A 412 49.36 60.51 28.88
CA ARG A 412 48.50 59.32 28.96
C ARG A 412 49.36 58.10 29.29
N ASN A 413 49.18 57.49 30.45
CA ASN A 413 49.69 56.15 30.71
C ASN A 413 48.85 55.14 29.94
N GLU A 414 49.45 54.47 28.96
CA GLU A 414 48.90 53.25 28.38
C GLU A 414 49.21 52.08 29.34
N MET A 415 48.34 51.85 30.32
CA MET A 415 48.35 50.60 31.10
C MET A 415 47.67 49.49 30.30
N HIS A 416 48.26 48.29 30.29
CA HIS A 416 47.64 47.09 29.73
C HIS A 416 46.58 46.54 30.70
N PHE A 417 45.33 46.67 30.31
CA PHE A 417 44.14 46.60 31.16
C PHE A 417 43.58 45.19 31.33
N PRO A 418 44.23 44.29 32.10
CA PRO A 418 43.54 43.72 33.28
C PRO A 418 44.43 43.42 34.50
N MET A 419 45.78 43.49 34.39
CA MET A 419 46.71 43.00 35.44
C MET A 419 47.04 44.02 36.54
N ASP A 420 46.77 45.30 36.34
CA ASP A 420 47.21 46.38 37.25
C ASP A 420 46.20 46.73 38.37
N PHE A 421 45.05 46.06 38.39
CA PHE A 421 44.03 46.25 39.42
C PHE A 421 44.28 45.46 40.70
N SER A 422 43.73 45.96 41.81
CA SER A 422 43.74 45.20 43.07
C SER A 422 43.10 43.81 42.87
N SER A 423 43.68 42.79 43.51
CA SER A 423 43.19 41.41 43.41
C SER A 423 41.71 41.24 43.82
N ALA A 424 41.17 42.17 44.61
CA ALA A 424 39.76 42.22 44.99
C ALA A 424 38.89 42.68 43.81
N LEU A 425 39.27 43.77 43.12
CA LEU A 425 38.53 44.32 41.99
C LEU A 425 38.55 43.39 40.77
N GLN A 426 39.68 42.71 40.50
CA GLN A 426 39.76 41.69 39.45
C GLN A 426 38.80 40.52 39.70
N LYS A 427 38.71 40.04 40.95
CA LYS A 427 37.79 38.96 41.33
C LYS A 427 36.33 39.40 41.23
N GLU A 428 36.03 40.65 41.59
CA GLU A 428 34.69 41.22 41.45
C GLU A 428 34.29 41.33 39.98
N MET A 429 35.15 41.88 39.12
CA MET A 429 34.88 42.02 37.69
C MET A 429 34.69 40.67 37.00
N GLN A 430 35.55 39.69 37.31
CA GLN A 430 35.39 38.31 36.82
C GLN A 430 34.06 37.70 37.27
N ARG A 431 33.61 37.96 38.51
CA ARG A 431 32.30 37.48 38.99
C ARG A 431 31.16 38.15 38.22
N THR A 432 31.23 39.45 38.01
CA THR A 432 30.21 40.22 37.29
C THR A 432 30.10 39.76 35.83
N LEU A 433 31.23 39.63 35.13
CA LEU A 433 31.26 39.14 33.73
C LEU A 433 30.87 37.67 33.61
N LYS A 434 30.99 36.87 34.68
CA LYS A 434 30.56 35.46 34.70
C LYS A 434 29.09 35.28 35.00
N LYS A 435 28.43 36.25 35.63
CA LYS A 435 27.03 36.17 36.02
C LYS A 435 26.08 35.89 34.83
N PRO A 436 26.24 36.49 33.63
CA PRO A 436 25.41 36.16 32.47
C PRO A 436 25.46 34.67 32.07
N SER A 437 26.61 34.01 32.19
CA SER A 437 26.77 32.57 31.87
C SER A 437 25.87 31.64 32.71
N TYR A 438 25.50 32.06 33.93
CA TYR A 438 24.58 31.31 34.77
C TYR A 438 23.16 31.33 34.19
N TYR A 439 22.71 32.49 33.72
CA TYR A 439 21.39 32.63 33.10
C TYR A 439 21.31 31.91 31.75
N LEU A 440 22.40 31.85 30.97
CA LEU A 440 22.44 31.05 29.74
C LEU A 440 22.23 29.55 29.98
N LYS A 441 22.76 28.99 31.09
CA LYS A 441 22.50 27.59 31.46
C LYS A 441 21.03 27.36 31.85
N LYS A 442 20.45 28.31 32.59
CA LYS A 442 19.02 28.26 32.94
C LYS A 442 18.14 28.39 31.70
N LEU A 443 18.48 29.31 30.79
CA LEU A 443 17.78 29.55 29.54
C LEU A 443 17.72 28.27 28.72
N ASN A 444 18.85 27.58 28.53
CA ASN A 444 18.87 26.29 27.83
C ASN A 444 17.93 25.24 28.44
N THR A 445 17.80 25.23 29.77
CA THR A 445 16.90 24.29 30.46
C THR A 445 15.43 24.67 30.25
N ALA A 446 15.11 25.96 30.37
CA ALA A 446 13.76 26.48 30.14
C ALA A 446 13.33 26.28 28.67
N LEU A 447 14.19 26.60 27.70
CA LEU A 447 13.91 26.40 26.28
C LEU A 447 13.63 24.94 25.95
N LYS A 448 14.39 23.98 26.50
CA LYS A 448 14.14 22.54 26.25
C LYS A 448 12.80 22.06 26.79
N LYS A 449 12.33 22.67 27.89
CA LYS A 449 11.04 22.37 28.52
C LYS A 449 9.88 23.01 27.77
N GLU A 450 10.04 24.24 27.29
CA GLU A 450 9.00 25.01 26.59
C GLU A 450 8.86 24.64 25.11
N PHE A 451 9.97 24.29 24.46
CA PHE A 451 10.05 23.88 23.05
C PHE A 451 10.39 22.38 22.96
N LYS A 452 9.39 21.57 23.31
CA LYS A 452 9.41 20.12 23.08
C LYS A 452 9.51 19.82 21.59
N LYS A 453 10.00 18.62 21.26
CA LYS A 453 9.94 18.15 19.87
C LYS A 453 8.50 17.97 19.47
N GLN A 454 8.12 18.34 18.26
CA GLN A 454 6.75 18.15 17.77
C GLN A 454 6.70 17.00 16.76
N VAL A 455 5.85 16.01 17.04
CA VAL A 455 5.57 14.89 16.12
C VAL A 455 4.10 14.94 15.73
N VAL A 456 3.83 15.03 14.44
CA VAL A 456 2.47 15.09 13.89
C VAL A 456 2.14 13.74 13.27
N PHE A 457 1.05 13.13 13.71
CA PHE A 457 0.52 11.89 13.15
C PHE A 457 -0.66 12.21 12.25
N LEU A 458 -0.64 11.71 11.01
CA LEU A 458 -1.66 11.96 9.98
C LEU A 458 -2.39 10.67 9.56
N PRO A 459 -3.10 9.99 10.47
CA PRO A 459 -3.90 8.82 10.11
C PRO A 459 -5.15 9.24 9.31
N HIS A 460 -5.51 8.49 8.28
CA HIS A 460 -6.77 8.71 7.55
C HIS A 460 -7.93 7.90 8.15
N SER A 461 -7.63 6.80 8.85
CA SER A 461 -8.63 5.89 9.43
C SER A 461 -8.38 5.60 10.90
N ALA A 462 -9.45 5.57 11.70
CA ALA A 462 -9.41 5.19 13.10
C ALA A 462 -9.00 3.73 13.28
N LYS A 463 -9.43 2.83 12.37
CA LYS A 463 -9.01 1.43 12.35
C LYS A 463 -7.50 1.28 12.18
N HIS A 464 -6.91 2.06 11.28
CA HIS A 464 -5.48 1.99 10.97
C HIS A 464 -4.61 2.71 12.01
N PHE A 465 -5.16 3.68 12.73
CA PHE A 465 -4.46 4.36 13.81
C PHE A 465 -3.98 3.41 14.92
N GLU A 466 -4.64 2.26 15.11
CA GLU A 466 -4.21 1.23 16.06
C GLU A 466 -2.75 0.79 15.85
N SER A 467 -2.20 0.85 14.62
CA SER A 467 -0.80 0.53 14.38
C SER A 467 0.18 1.59 14.91
N LEU A 468 -0.28 2.84 15.06
CA LEU A 468 0.52 3.96 15.54
C LEU A 468 0.47 4.14 17.07
N ARG A 469 -0.60 3.68 17.71
CA ARG A 469 -0.83 3.86 19.16
C ARG A 469 0.38 3.52 20.02
N PRO A 470 1.08 2.37 19.83
CA PRO A 470 2.24 2.04 20.66
C PRO A 470 3.36 3.10 20.60
N LEU A 471 3.57 3.70 19.42
CA LEU A 471 4.56 4.77 19.25
C LEU A 471 4.07 6.07 19.89
N VAL A 472 2.80 6.44 19.69
CA VAL A 472 2.20 7.62 20.31
C VAL A 472 2.31 7.54 21.83
N ASP A 473 1.91 6.41 22.43
CA ASP A 473 1.92 6.20 23.87
C ASP A 473 3.34 6.30 24.44
N ALA A 474 4.33 5.69 23.76
CA ALA A 474 5.73 5.76 24.17
C ALA A 474 6.29 7.20 24.14
N LEU A 475 5.91 8.00 23.14
CA LEU A 475 6.33 9.41 23.05
C LEU A 475 5.65 10.29 24.11
N LEU A 476 4.38 10.05 24.40
CA LEU A 476 3.65 10.74 25.46
C LEU A 476 4.23 10.40 26.85
N GLU A 477 4.59 9.14 27.10
CA GLU A 477 5.21 8.69 28.35
C GLU A 477 6.60 9.31 28.56
N ALA A 478 7.41 9.42 27.49
CA ALA A 478 8.73 10.07 27.56
C ALA A 478 8.64 11.56 27.97
N GLY A 479 7.53 12.23 27.63
CA GLY A 479 7.20 13.58 28.10
C GLY A 479 8.03 14.72 27.50
N ASP A 480 9.02 14.43 26.66
CA ASP A 480 9.88 15.41 25.97
C ASP A 480 9.38 15.79 24.56
N THR A 481 8.29 15.16 24.14
CA THR A 481 7.68 15.27 22.81
C THR A 481 6.22 15.71 22.93
N GLU A 482 5.80 16.62 22.05
CA GLU A 482 4.42 17.01 21.82
C GLU A 482 3.89 16.19 20.63
N CYS A 483 2.93 15.31 20.88
CA CYS A 483 2.27 14.51 19.85
C CYS A 483 0.98 15.19 19.42
N LYS A 484 0.83 15.49 18.13
CA LYS A 484 -0.42 15.99 17.55
C LYS A 484 -1.00 14.91 16.64
N ILE A 485 -2.18 14.41 16.99
CA ILE A 485 -2.90 13.43 16.15
C ILE A 485 -3.93 14.22 15.35
N ILE A 486 -3.78 14.19 14.03
CA ILE A 486 -4.61 14.96 13.11
C ILE A 486 -5.18 13.95 12.10
N PRO A 487 -6.38 13.41 12.34
CA PRO A 487 -7.08 12.63 11.35
C PRO A 487 -7.24 13.44 10.07
N ILE A 488 -6.93 12.86 8.92
CA ILE A 488 -6.98 13.54 7.62
C ILE A 488 -8.11 12.99 6.74
N PRO A 489 -8.74 13.84 5.92
CA PRO A 489 -9.76 13.38 4.99
C PRO A 489 -9.15 12.52 3.86
N TYR A 490 -9.96 11.61 3.34
CA TYR A 490 -9.63 10.78 2.19
C TYR A 490 -10.84 10.64 1.26
N TYR A 491 -10.61 10.22 0.03
CA TYR A 491 -11.63 10.10 -1.00
C TYR A 491 -11.66 8.70 -1.56
N ASP A 492 -12.84 8.15 -1.76
CA ASP A 492 -13.01 7.05 -2.71
C ASP A 492 -12.70 7.54 -4.13
N ARG A 493 -12.30 6.62 -5.00
CA ARG A 493 -12.00 6.89 -6.41
C ARG A 493 -12.89 6.08 -7.32
N TYR A 494 -13.23 6.65 -8.45
CA TYR A 494 -13.82 5.91 -9.55
C TYR A 494 -12.75 5.14 -10.34
N GLY A 495 -13.15 4.21 -11.20
CA GLY A 495 -12.24 3.40 -12.02
C GLY A 495 -11.40 4.21 -13.01
N ASP A 496 -11.87 5.41 -13.38
CA ASP A 496 -11.13 6.38 -14.18
C ASP A 496 -10.14 7.24 -13.36
N GLY A 497 -10.09 7.02 -12.05
CA GLY A 497 -9.21 7.71 -11.12
C GLY A 497 -9.75 9.03 -10.57
N SER A 498 -10.93 9.50 -11.02
CA SER A 498 -11.56 10.71 -10.50
C SER A 498 -12.11 10.52 -9.08
N LEU A 499 -12.21 11.62 -8.33
CA LEU A 499 -12.66 11.60 -6.94
C LEU A 499 -14.17 11.30 -6.85
N LYS A 500 -14.54 10.46 -5.89
CA LYS A 500 -15.93 10.11 -5.56
C LYS A 500 -16.34 10.77 -4.24
N GLU A 501 -16.48 9.99 -3.17
CA GLU A 501 -17.01 10.43 -1.89
C GLU A 501 -15.85 10.76 -0.95
N MET A 502 -15.96 11.89 -0.25
CA MET A 502 -15.00 12.29 0.78
C MET A 502 -15.41 11.71 2.12
N HIS A 503 -14.44 11.16 2.83
CA HIS A 503 -14.59 10.54 4.14
C HIS A 503 -13.70 11.23 5.17
N TYR A 504 -14.21 11.36 6.38
CA TYR A 504 -13.48 11.90 7.53
C TYR A 504 -13.89 11.16 8.80
N GLU A 505 -12.94 10.48 9.43
CA GLU A 505 -13.18 9.61 10.60
C GLU A 505 -12.80 10.26 11.93
N GLY A 506 -12.57 11.57 11.99
CA GLY A 506 -11.99 12.22 13.19
C GLY A 506 -12.78 11.99 14.49
N GLU A 507 -14.11 11.84 14.41
CA GLU A 507 -14.97 11.58 15.56
C GLU A 507 -14.90 10.11 16.05
N ASP A 508 -14.39 9.20 15.21
CA ASP A 508 -14.28 7.77 15.51
C ASP A 508 -12.97 7.42 16.23
N PHE A 509 -12.07 8.39 16.39
CA PHE A 509 -10.79 8.19 17.07
C PHE A 509 -10.95 8.00 18.59
N PRO A 510 -10.03 7.26 19.25
CA PRO A 510 -10.13 7.01 20.69
C PRO A 510 -10.04 8.30 21.51
N LYS A 511 -10.98 8.48 22.45
CA LYS A 511 -11.18 9.72 23.22
C LYS A 511 -10.07 10.01 24.24
N GLU A 512 -9.23 9.02 24.53
CA GLU A 512 -8.06 9.16 25.37
C GLU A 512 -6.96 10.04 24.75
N TYR A 513 -7.01 10.26 23.43
CA TYR A 513 -6.07 11.11 22.71
C TYR A 513 -6.65 12.50 22.44
N GLU A 514 -5.80 13.52 22.47
CA GLU A 514 -6.16 14.85 22.00
C GLU A 514 -6.13 14.88 20.46
N ILE A 515 -7.32 14.91 19.86
CA ILE A 515 -7.50 14.93 18.41
C ILE A 515 -7.57 16.38 17.93
N ALA A 516 -6.66 16.75 17.04
CA ALA A 516 -6.61 18.07 16.45
C ALA A 516 -7.35 18.11 15.09
N ASP A 517 -8.04 19.23 14.86
CA ASP A 517 -8.77 19.47 13.62
C ASP A 517 -7.80 19.82 12.48
N TYR A 518 -7.84 19.03 11.40
CA TYR A 518 -6.99 19.18 10.22
C TYR A 518 -7.10 20.56 9.56
N ARG A 519 -8.24 21.24 9.70
CA ARG A 519 -8.50 22.56 9.10
C ARG A 519 -7.76 23.70 9.81
N HIS A 520 -7.31 23.48 11.04
CA HIS A 520 -6.69 24.50 11.88
C HIS A 520 -5.17 24.32 12.02
N TYR A 521 -4.60 23.28 11.43
CA TYR A 521 -3.17 23.02 11.49
C TYR A 521 -2.44 23.60 10.28
N ASN A 522 -1.51 24.54 10.51
CA ASN A 522 -0.75 25.18 9.45
C ASN A 522 0.70 24.65 9.43
N PHE A 523 1.00 23.74 8.52
CA PHE A 523 2.31 23.11 8.39
C PHE A 523 3.45 24.11 8.13
N ALA A 524 3.22 25.12 7.29
CA ALA A 524 4.23 26.14 6.97
C ALA A 524 4.59 27.02 8.18
N THR A 525 3.70 27.17 9.15
CA THR A 525 3.93 27.96 10.37
C THR A 525 4.48 27.11 11.52
N GLU A 526 4.08 25.84 11.58
CA GLU A 526 4.46 24.93 12.66
C GLU A 526 5.83 24.27 12.40
N LEU A 527 6.12 23.87 11.16
CA LEU A 527 7.34 23.15 10.75
C LEU A 527 7.72 22.02 11.73
N PRO A 528 6.86 20.99 11.88
CA PRO A 528 7.05 19.94 12.88
C PRO A 528 8.39 19.22 12.72
N ASP A 529 8.98 18.77 13.84
CA ASP A 529 10.23 18.01 13.81
C ASP A 529 10.09 16.66 13.09
N CYS A 530 8.88 16.09 13.10
CA CYS A 530 8.56 14.85 12.42
C CYS A 530 7.08 14.83 12.00
N ILE A 531 6.81 14.30 10.81
CA ILE A 531 5.47 13.92 10.35
C ILE A 531 5.44 12.40 10.16
N VAL A 532 4.40 11.75 10.67
CA VAL A 532 4.19 10.31 10.56
C VAL A 532 2.92 10.04 9.75
N ILE A 533 3.05 9.24 8.69
CA ILE A 533 1.95 8.84 7.80
C ILE A 533 1.75 7.31 7.82
N ASN A 534 0.50 6.85 7.62
CA ASN A 534 0.19 5.42 7.44
C ASN A 534 -0.15 5.03 6.00
N SER A 535 -0.36 6.03 5.13
CA SER A 535 -0.74 5.81 3.73
C SER A 535 0.46 6.12 2.85
N PRO A 536 1.06 5.14 2.17
CA PRO A 536 2.18 5.38 1.26
C PRO A 536 1.73 5.83 -0.14
N TYR A 537 0.43 5.75 -0.44
CA TYR A 537 -0.05 5.66 -1.81
C TYR A 537 -0.12 6.99 -2.57
N ASP A 538 -0.30 8.12 -1.87
CA ASP A 538 -0.74 9.38 -2.46
C ASP A 538 -1.90 9.15 -3.47
N GLN A 539 -1.67 9.40 -4.76
CA GLN A 539 -2.64 9.21 -5.84
C GLN A 539 -2.64 7.81 -6.49
N PHE A 540 -1.76 6.90 -6.09
CA PHE A 540 -1.50 5.65 -6.81
C PHE A 540 -2.36 4.47 -6.34
N ASN A 541 -3.10 4.61 -5.24
CA ASN A 541 -4.09 3.60 -4.87
C ASN A 541 -5.34 3.72 -5.78
N PRO A 542 -5.77 2.63 -6.46
CA PRO A 542 -6.88 2.68 -7.41
C PRO A 542 -8.24 2.92 -6.80
N VAL A 543 -8.40 2.65 -5.51
CA VAL A 543 -9.71 2.60 -4.85
C VAL A 543 -9.98 3.85 -4.02
N TRP A 544 -8.96 4.39 -3.40
CA TRP A 544 -9.08 5.56 -2.53
C TRP A 544 -7.77 6.37 -2.52
N MET A 545 -7.79 7.58 -1.98
CA MET A 545 -6.58 8.38 -1.77
C MET A 545 -6.80 9.38 -0.63
N VAL A 546 -5.74 9.74 0.08
CA VAL A 546 -5.79 10.88 1.01
C VAL A 546 -5.98 12.19 0.25
N ASP A 547 -6.48 13.24 0.92
CA ASP A 547 -6.56 14.55 0.30
C ASP A 547 -5.19 15.02 -0.23
N PRO A 548 -5.11 15.56 -1.46
CA PRO A 548 -3.84 15.93 -2.10
C PRO A 548 -2.94 16.85 -1.27
N HIS A 549 -3.52 17.66 -0.37
CA HIS A 549 -2.74 18.51 0.54
C HIS A 549 -1.84 17.70 1.50
N TYR A 550 -2.17 16.42 1.72
CA TYR A 550 -1.44 15.50 2.60
C TYR A 550 -0.66 14.44 1.82
N PHE A 551 -0.43 14.65 0.52
CA PHE A 551 0.49 13.80 -0.23
C PHE A 551 1.88 13.88 0.36
N SER A 552 2.57 12.74 0.38
CA SER A 552 3.91 12.63 0.96
C SER A 552 4.91 13.62 0.33
N GLY A 553 4.78 13.88 -0.98
CA GLY A 553 5.57 14.89 -1.69
C GLY A 553 5.29 16.34 -1.24
N GLU A 554 4.06 16.63 -0.81
CA GLU A 554 3.70 17.93 -0.22
C GLU A 554 4.15 18.01 1.24
N LEU A 555 4.07 16.92 2.00
CA LEU A 555 4.41 16.91 3.43
C LEU A 555 5.91 17.04 3.68
N LYS A 556 6.76 16.46 2.82
CA LYS A 556 8.22 16.48 2.99
C LYS A 556 8.81 17.89 2.98
N GLN A 557 8.11 18.88 2.43
CA GLN A 557 8.56 20.28 2.42
C GLN A 557 8.37 20.99 3.77
N TYR A 558 7.61 20.41 4.71
CA TYR A 558 7.26 21.04 5.99
C TYR A 558 7.88 20.37 7.22
N THR A 559 8.63 19.28 7.04
CA THR A 559 9.25 18.58 8.16
C THR A 559 10.67 18.15 7.84
N LYS A 560 11.51 18.12 8.86
CA LYS A 560 12.86 17.54 8.76
C LYS A 560 12.84 16.03 8.60
N LYS A 561 11.74 15.40 9.01
CA LYS A 561 11.63 13.96 9.07
C LYS A 561 10.23 13.50 8.69
N LEU A 562 10.08 12.96 7.50
CA LEU A 562 8.88 12.25 7.11
C LEU A 562 9.07 10.76 7.41
N VAL A 563 8.13 10.16 8.12
CA VAL A 563 8.18 8.75 8.52
C VAL A 563 6.93 8.06 8.04
N TYR A 564 7.12 6.98 7.29
CA TYR A 564 6.05 6.07 6.92
C TYR A 564 6.03 4.89 7.90
N ILE A 565 4.85 4.57 8.43
CA ILE A 565 4.63 3.35 9.22
C ILE A 565 3.42 2.63 8.64
N PRO A 566 3.58 1.43 8.05
CA PRO A 566 2.45 0.69 7.50
C PRO A 566 1.42 0.35 8.59
N TRP A 567 0.14 0.35 8.22
CA TRP A 567 -0.93 -0.09 9.11
C TRP A 567 -1.08 -1.62 9.18
N PHE A 568 -0.29 -2.34 8.39
CA PHE A 568 -0.34 -3.79 8.25
C PHE A 568 1.04 -4.42 8.35
N VAL A 569 1.06 -5.74 8.53
CA VAL A 569 2.25 -6.58 8.46
C VAL A 569 1.93 -7.78 7.58
N THR A 570 2.74 -8.05 6.56
CA THR A 570 2.68 -9.28 5.77
C THR A 570 3.64 -10.32 6.34
N ASP A 571 3.51 -11.57 5.90
CA ASP A 571 4.58 -12.54 6.11
C ASP A 571 5.87 -12.07 5.43
N GLU A 572 7.00 -12.55 5.93
CA GLU A 572 8.30 -12.33 5.29
C GLU A 572 8.33 -13.04 3.93
N ILE A 573 8.63 -12.28 2.87
CA ILE A 573 8.62 -12.78 1.49
C ILE A 573 10.02 -13.23 1.11
N ASN A 574 10.18 -14.52 0.80
CA ASN A 574 11.39 -15.04 0.20
C ASN A 574 11.22 -15.18 -1.33
N PRO A 575 11.88 -14.35 -2.17
CA PRO A 575 11.70 -14.38 -3.63
C PRO A 575 12.17 -15.69 -4.28
N LYS A 576 12.87 -16.57 -3.54
CA LYS A 576 13.31 -17.88 -4.01
C LYS A 576 12.34 -19.00 -3.64
N GLU A 577 11.43 -18.78 -2.70
CA GLU A 577 10.43 -19.77 -2.29
C GLU A 577 9.23 -19.73 -3.23
N LYS A 578 8.80 -20.90 -3.67
CA LYS A 578 7.69 -21.00 -4.63
C LYS A 578 6.36 -20.50 -4.04
N GLU A 579 6.14 -20.70 -2.74
CA GLU A 579 4.96 -20.23 -2.00
C GLU A 579 4.84 -18.70 -2.00
N ASP A 580 5.96 -18.00 -2.08
CA ASP A 580 6.00 -16.54 -1.99
C ASP A 580 5.97 -15.87 -3.37
N GLY A 581 5.99 -16.63 -4.47
CA GLY A 581 6.01 -16.08 -5.82
C GLY A 581 4.84 -15.11 -6.11
N LYS A 582 3.64 -15.41 -5.60
CA LYS A 582 2.47 -14.52 -5.72
C LYS A 582 2.62 -13.28 -4.83
N ALA A 583 3.10 -13.44 -3.59
CA ALA A 583 3.30 -12.33 -2.66
C ALA A 583 4.38 -11.36 -3.16
N PHE A 584 5.46 -11.90 -3.73
CA PHE A 584 6.54 -11.13 -4.36
C PHE A 584 6.07 -10.30 -5.56
N ARG A 585 5.02 -10.74 -6.29
CA ARG A 585 4.40 -9.93 -7.35
C ARG A 585 3.46 -8.87 -6.79
N ILE A 586 2.85 -9.11 -5.63
CA ILE A 586 1.91 -8.19 -5.01
C ILE A 586 2.61 -7.07 -4.21
N MET A 587 3.84 -7.30 -3.74
CA MET A 587 4.55 -6.26 -3.00
C MET A 587 4.70 -4.95 -3.78
N ASP A 588 4.72 -4.99 -5.12
CA ASP A 588 4.70 -3.82 -5.99
C ASP A 588 3.60 -2.80 -5.60
N TYR A 589 2.45 -3.26 -5.11
CA TYR A 589 1.32 -2.42 -4.69
C TYR A 589 1.52 -1.68 -3.37
N TYR A 590 2.57 -1.97 -2.60
CA TYR A 590 2.84 -1.30 -1.34
C TYR A 590 4.31 -0.94 -1.07
N VAL A 591 5.26 -1.41 -1.88
CA VAL A 591 6.69 -1.08 -1.75
C VAL A 591 7.18 -0.07 -2.79
N ASN A 592 6.54 0.00 -3.96
CA ASN A 592 6.91 0.93 -5.02
C ASN A 592 5.94 2.12 -5.02
N LEU A 593 5.91 2.87 -3.91
CA LEU A 593 4.94 3.95 -3.69
C LEU A 593 5.62 5.21 -3.15
N PRO A 594 5.09 6.41 -3.48
CA PRO A 594 5.77 7.68 -3.19
C PRO A 594 6.07 7.88 -1.72
N GLY A 595 5.18 7.46 -0.81
CA GLY A 595 5.42 7.60 0.63
C GLY A 595 6.67 6.89 1.13
N LEU A 596 7.14 5.82 0.46
CA LEU A 596 8.39 5.16 0.83
C LEU A 596 9.63 5.94 0.36
N PHE A 597 9.56 6.55 -0.82
CA PHE A 597 10.69 7.29 -1.39
C PHE A 597 10.82 8.70 -0.82
N HIS A 598 9.70 9.30 -0.42
CA HIS A 598 9.66 10.61 0.22
C HIS A 598 9.95 10.59 1.73
N SER A 599 9.90 9.41 2.36
CA SER A 599 10.15 9.27 3.80
C SER A 599 11.62 9.04 4.09
N ASP A 600 12.13 9.67 5.15
CA ASP A 600 13.48 9.45 5.68
C ASP A 600 13.63 8.07 6.37
N LEU A 601 12.51 7.51 6.81
CA LEU A 601 12.38 6.17 7.38
C LEU A 601 11.10 5.52 6.85
N SER A 602 11.25 4.32 6.30
CA SER A 602 10.18 3.51 5.70
C SER A 602 10.26 2.07 6.16
#